data_AF-A0A1B9I889-F1
#
_entry.id   AF-A0A1B9I889-F1
#
_cell.length_a   1.000
_cell.length_b   1.000
_cell.length_c   1.000
_cell.angle_alpha   90.00
_cell.angle_beta   90.00
_cell.angle_gamma   90.00
#
_symmetry.space_group_name_H-M   'P 1'
#
loop_
_entity.id
_entity.type
_entity.pdbx_description
1 polymer ?
#
loop_
_entity_poly.entity_id
_entity_poly.type
_entity_poly.pdbx_seq_one_letter_code
_entity_poly.pdbx_strand_id
1 'polypeptide(L)'
;MDYLTIITTRSLILFPSTQSLPSDVPAHRPLPDSPLSSPISSTQFILSDFDPSPREVSLPISSLIYNERNCAYFLIQHVLQTSSMNHSVLKQTEKNARESEVKVMVYKELNRAEMFIRGLGRWFNKNSSRIDEDSLKQLANKFGLSLEPIMNMKNNKQFEEHGIGEVEIMETREEVNNDMSQEKNMVLV
;
A
#
# COMPACT_ATOMS: atom_id res chain seq x y z
N MET A 1 -9.16 -18.58 -4.64
CA MET A 1 -9.99 -17.51 -4.07
C MET A 1 -10.91 -16.97 -5.15
N ASP A 2 -12.14 -16.59 -4.80
CA ASP A 2 -13.03 -15.87 -5.71
C ASP A 2 -12.68 -14.36 -5.77
N TYR A 3 -13.24 -13.67 -6.75
CA TYR A 3 -12.95 -12.26 -7.04
C TYR A 3 -13.24 -11.33 -5.86
N LEU A 4 -14.39 -11.51 -5.20
CA LEU A 4 -14.80 -10.65 -4.08
C LEU A 4 -13.90 -10.88 -2.86
N THR A 5 -13.54 -12.12 -2.57
CA THR A 5 -12.57 -12.45 -1.53
C THR A 5 -11.24 -11.73 -1.77
N ILE A 6 -10.76 -11.67 -3.01
CA ILE A 6 -9.48 -11.00 -3.31
C ILE A 6 -9.56 -9.51 -3.06
N ILE A 7 -10.59 -8.84 -3.57
CA ILE A 7 -10.75 -7.39 -3.41
C ILE A 7 -10.89 -6.99 -1.94
N THR A 8 -11.54 -7.82 -1.13
CA THR A 8 -11.84 -7.49 0.27
C THR A 8 -10.72 -7.87 1.24
N THR A 9 -9.95 -8.92 0.96
CA THR A 9 -8.97 -9.46 1.92
C THR A 9 -7.51 -9.22 1.56
N ARG A 10 -7.22 -8.80 0.32
CA ARG A 10 -5.84 -8.65 -0.15
C ARG A 10 -5.40 -7.20 -0.25
N SER A 11 -4.11 -7.03 -0.02
CA SER A 11 -3.40 -5.79 -0.20
C SER A 11 -2.33 -5.96 -1.28
N LEU A 12 -2.10 -4.88 -2.02
CA LEU A 12 -0.98 -4.74 -2.94
C LEU A 12 0.14 -3.99 -2.23
N ILE A 13 1.36 -4.47 -2.41
CA ILE A 13 2.56 -3.76 -2.00
C ILE A 13 2.95 -2.86 -3.17
N LEU A 14 2.86 -1.55 -2.93
CA LEU A 14 3.33 -0.51 -3.84
C LEU A 14 4.77 -0.13 -3.49
N PHE A 15 5.51 0.33 -4.50
CA PHE A 15 6.95 0.54 -4.41
C PHE A 15 7.73 -0.71 -3.95
N PRO A 16 7.46 -1.91 -4.50
CA PRO A 16 8.16 -3.12 -4.11
C PRO A 16 9.67 -2.97 -4.34
N SER A 17 10.46 -3.40 -3.35
CA SER A 17 11.91 -3.48 -3.46
C SER A 17 12.27 -4.38 -4.64
N THR A 18 13.33 -4.06 -5.36
CA THR A 18 13.80 -4.87 -6.51
C THR A 18 14.12 -6.33 -6.15
N GLN A 19 14.28 -6.63 -4.85
CA GLN A 19 14.50 -7.98 -4.32
C GLN A 19 13.21 -8.80 -4.14
N SER A 20 12.03 -8.17 -4.08
CA SER A 20 10.74 -8.86 -3.86
C SER A 20 10.02 -9.22 -5.17
N LEU A 21 10.50 -8.73 -6.31
CA LEU A 21 10.02 -9.11 -7.63
C LEU A 21 10.92 -10.20 -8.25
N PRO A 22 10.36 -11.17 -9.00
CA PRO A 22 11.17 -12.13 -9.73
C PRO A 22 12.03 -11.39 -10.77
N SER A 23 13.32 -11.76 -10.87
CA SER A 23 14.35 -11.08 -11.69
C SER A 23 14.00 -10.89 -13.18
N ASP A 24 13.01 -11.62 -13.70
CA ASP A 24 12.59 -11.55 -15.10
C ASP A 24 11.61 -10.40 -15.42
N VAL A 25 11.20 -9.61 -14.42
CA VAL A 25 10.32 -8.44 -14.65
C VAL A 25 11.19 -7.18 -14.75
N PRO A 26 11.22 -6.49 -15.91
CA PRO A 26 12.00 -5.26 -16.04
C PRO A 26 11.43 -4.18 -15.11
N ALA A 27 12.18 -3.80 -14.08
CA ALA A 27 11.78 -2.79 -13.09
C ALA A 27 11.46 -1.42 -13.73
N HIS A 28 11.95 -1.16 -14.94
CA HIS A 28 11.59 -0.01 -15.73
C HIS A 28 11.62 -0.41 -17.21
N ARG A 29 10.47 -0.74 -17.80
CA ARG A 29 10.36 -0.74 -19.27
C ARG A 29 9.97 0.68 -19.68
N PRO A 30 10.90 1.55 -20.13
CA PRO A 30 10.51 2.71 -20.89
C PRO A 30 9.67 2.22 -22.08
N LEU A 31 8.60 2.95 -22.40
CA LEU A 31 7.80 2.65 -23.58
C LEU A 31 8.74 2.55 -24.81
N PRO A 32 8.47 1.64 -25.77
CA PRO A 32 9.17 1.69 -27.04
C PRO A 32 8.73 2.96 -27.78
N ASP A 33 9.56 4.00 -27.71
CA ASP A 33 9.38 5.19 -28.52
C ASP A 33 9.62 4.86 -30.00
N SER A 34 8.73 5.40 -30.82
CA SER A 34 8.76 5.44 -32.27
C SER A 34 10.17 5.75 -32.84
N PRO A 35 10.48 5.28 -34.06
CA PRO A 35 11.73 5.64 -34.71
C PRO A 35 11.57 7.03 -35.31
N LEU A 36 12.32 8.03 -34.85
CA LEU A 36 12.88 9.08 -35.71
C LEU A 36 13.93 9.91 -34.96
N SER A 37 15.19 9.60 -35.26
CA SER A 37 16.33 10.51 -35.42
C SER A 37 16.41 11.78 -34.56
N SER A 38 17.26 11.77 -33.54
CA SER A 38 18.08 12.91 -33.12
C SER A 38 19.25 12.42 -32.25
N PRO A 39 20.50 12.91 -32.45
CA PRO A 39 21.60 12.60 -31.57
C PRO A 39 21.52 13.52 -30.36
N ILE A 40 21.14 13.00 -29.20
CA ILE A 40 21.24 13.75 -27.95
C ILE A 40 22.32 13.06 -27.11
N SER A 41 23.37 13.84 -26.84
CA SER A 41 24.52 13.52 -26.00
C SER A 41 24.14 12.64 -24.81
N SER A 42 24.94 11.59 -24.62
CA SER A 42 25.02 10.82 -23.38
C SER A 42 25.49 11.72 -22.23
N THR A 43 24.58 12.52 -21.68
CA THR A 43 24.76 13.03 -20.33
C THR A 43 24.39 11.90 -19.40
N GLN A 44 25.35 10.99 -19.17
CA GLN A 44 25.32 10.09 -18.02
C GLN A 44 25.38 10.98 -16.77
N PHE A 45 24.23 11.46 -16.32
CA PHE A 45 24.12 12.04 -15.00
C PHE A 45 24.43 10.92 -14.00
N ILE A 46 25.60 11.04 -13.39
CA ILE A 46 25.99 10.37 -12.16
C ILE A 46 24.99 10.86 -11.09
N LEU A 47 23.86 10.17 -10.97
CA LEU A 47 22.88 10.30 -9.89
C LEU A 47 22.68 8.94 -9.22
N SER A 48 23.77 8.21 -9.00
CA SER A 48 23.77 6.89 -8.36
C SER A 48 23.85 6.93 -6.82
N ASP A 49 23.97 8.11 -6.21
CA ASP A 49 24.16 8.24 -4.75
C ASP A 49 22.92 8.75 -3.99
N PHE A 50 21.83 9.04 -4.70
CA PHE A 50 20.53 9.33 -4.11
C PHE A 50 19.52 8.41 -4.75
N ASP A 51 19.45 7.17 -4.27
CA ASP A 51 18.28 6.32 -4.53
C ASP A 51 17.34 6.42 -3.32
N PRO A 52 16.48 7.46 -3.21
CA PRO A 52 15.38 7.42 -2.27
C PRO A 52 14.25 6.62 -2.91
N SER A 53 14.51 5.34 -3.25
CA SER A 53 13.47 4.37 -3.53
C SER A 53 12.45 4.49 -2.40
N PRO A 54 11.20 4.88 -2.68
CA PRO A 54 10.20 5.05 -1.64
C PRO A 54 10.07 3.77 -0.85
N ARG A 55 9.83 3.89 0.46
CA ARG A 55 9.59 2.72 1.28
C ARG A 55 8.32 2.01 0.80
N GLU A 56 8.40 0.68 0.71
CA GLU A 56 7.25 -0.19 0.43
C GLU A 56 6.04 0.17 1.28
N VAL A 57 4.87 0.10 0.67
CA VAL A 57 3.59 0.38 1.35
C VAL A 57 2.53 -0.61 0.92
N SER A 58 1.91 -1.26 1.91
CA SER A 58 0.79 -2.17 1.67
C SER A 58 -0.51 -1.38 1.66
N LEU A 59 -1.28 -1.48 0.56
CA LEU A 59 -2.60 -0.87 0.44
C LEU A 59 -3.66 -1.92 0.08
N PRO A 60 -4.81 -1.95 0.78
CA PRO A 60 -5.92 -2.83 0.42
C PRO A 60 -6.39 -2.57 -1.01
N ILE A 61 -6.68 -3.65 -1.76
CA ILE A 61 -7.19 -3.55 -3.13
C ILE A 61 -8.50 -2.75 -3.17
N SER A 62 -9.36 -2.94 -2.18
CA SER A 62 -10.61 -2.17 -2.04
C SER A 62 -10.36 -0.66 -1.93
N SER A 63 -9.35 -0.21 -1.19
CA SER A 63 -9.00 1.21 -1.07
C SER A 63 -8.54 1.80 -2.41
N LEU A 64 -7.77 1.05 -3.18
CA LEU A 64 -7.30 1.46 -4.50
C LEU A 64 -8.45 1.59 -5.52
N ILE A 65 -9.48 0.76 -5.40
CA ILE A 65 -10.67 0.81 -6.28
C ILE A 65 -11.61 1.97 -5.90
N TYR A 66 -11.93 2.10 -4.61
CA TYR A 66 -13.01 3.00 -4.18
C TYR A 66 -12.53 4.39 -3.74
N ASN A 67 -11.23 4.56 -3.49
CA ASN A 67 -10.70 5.80 -2.94
C ASN A 67 -9.32 6.18 -3.49
N GLU A 68 -9.20 6.18 -4.81
CA GLU A 68 -7.96 6.49 -5.52
C GLU A 68 -7.39 7.86 -5.14
N ARG A 69 -8.22 8.90 -4.97
CA ARG A 69 -7.76 10.24 -4.61
C ARG A 69 -7.10 10.29 -3.23
N ASN A 70 -7.70 9.66 -2.22
CA ASN A 70 -7.08 9.62 -0.90
C ASN A 70 -5.82 8.75 -0.91
N CYS A 71 -5.81 7.66 -1.68
CA CYS A 71 -4.59 6.86 -1.88
C CYS A 71 -3.47 7.70 -2.50
N ALA A 72 -3.76 8.47 -3.56
CA ALA A 72 -2.78 9.35 -4.19
C ALA A 72 -2.22 10.37 -3.19
N TYR A 73 -3.10 11.05 -2.43
CA TYR A 73 -2.69 12.00 -1.41
C TYR A 73 -1.80 11.36 -0.34
N PHE A 74 -2.23 10.21 0.20
CA PHE A 74 -1.48 9.45 1.20
C PHE A 74 -0.10 9.03 0.68
N LEU A 75 -0.03 8.47 -0.54
CA LEU A 75 1.22 8.02 -1.14
C LEU A 75 2.18 9.18 -1.41
N ILE A 76 1.69 10.33 -1.90
CA ILE A 76 2.53 11.52 -2.09
C ILE A 76 3.16 11.96 -0.76
N GLN A 77 2.37 12.03 0.31
CA GLN A 77 2.90 12.39 1.64
C GLN A 77 3.88 11.35 2.15
N HIS A 78 3.58 10.06 1.97
CA HIS A 78 4.46 8.96 2.36
C HIS A 78 5.82 9.03 1.67
N VAL A 79 5.86 9.23 0.35
CA VAL A 79 7.11 9.37 -0.39
C VAL A 79 7.87 10.62 0.06
N LEU A 80 7.19 11.76 0.20
CA LEU A 80 7.85 13.00 0.66
C LEU A 80 8.48 12.86 2.06
N GLN A 81 7.81 12.16 2.98
CA GLN A 81 8.31 11.91 4.34
C GLN A 81 9.46 10.90 4.36
N THR A 82 9.33 9.80 3.62
CA THR A 82 10.33 8.72 3.63
C THR A 82 11.59 9.07 2.86
N SER A 83 11.50 9.91 1.84
CA SER A 83 12.65 10.41 1.09
C SER A 83 13.37 11.59 1.76
N SER A 84 12.92 12.09 2.92
CA SER A 84 13.41 13.32 3.54
C SER A 84 14.19 13.07 4.85
N MET A 85 15.32 12.38 4.79
CA MET A 85 16.22 12.29 5.96
C MET A 85 17.27 13.41 6.05
N ASN A 86 17.59 14.18 5.00
CA ASN A 86 18.73 15.14 5.05
C ASN A 86 18.53 16.46 4.28
N HIS A 87 17.50 17.27 4.56
CA HIS A 87 17.38 18.57 3.89
C HIS A 87 17.02 19.72 4.83
N SER A 88 18.03 20.26 5.51
CA SER A 88 17.99 21.62 6.01
C SER A 88 18.10 22.60 4.82
N VAL A 89 17.01 23.32 4.54
CA VAL A 89 16.94 24.50 3.64
C VAL A 89 17.09 24.20 2.13
N LEU A 90 16.16 23.43 1.55
CA LEU A 90 15.92 23.45 0.09
C LEU A 90 15.21 24.76 -0.31
N LYS A 91 15.56 25.33 -1.47
CA LYS A 91 14.87 26.51 -2.02
C LYS A 91 13.43 26.13 -2.40
N GLN A 92 12.49 27.07 -2.27
CA GLN A 92 11.06 26.84 -2.59
C GLN A 92 10.84 26.26 -4.00
N THR A 93 11.68 26.64 -4.97
CA THR A 93 11.64 26.12 -6.34
C THR A 93 11.99 24.63 -6.42
N GLU A 94 12.95 24.18 -5.63
CA GLU A 94 13.37 22.76 -5.57
C GLU A 94 12.31 21.92 -4.87
N LYS A 95 11.64 22.47 -3.85
CA LYS A 95 10.50 21.83 -3.19
C LYS A 95 9.36 21.56 -4.18
N ASN A 96 8.98 22.57 -4.98
CA ASN A 96 7.91 22.42 -5.97
C ASN A 96 8.28 21.40 -7.06
N ALA A 97 9.53 21.42 -7.54
CA ALA A 97 10.01 20.46 -8.53
C ALA A 97 9.96 19.02 -7.98
N ARG A 98 10.42 18.82 -6.75
CA ARG A 98 10.37 17.53 -6.04
C ARG A 98 8.95 17.02 -5.84
N GLU A 99 8.02 17.88 -5.41
CA GLU A 99 6.62 17.49 -5.27
C GLU A 99 5.99 17.07 -6.62
N SER A 100 6.37 17.72 -7.71
CA SER A 100 5.92 17.35 -9.06
C SER A 100 6.43 15.96 -9.46
N GLU A 101 7.71 15.69 -9.23
CA GLU A 101 8.32 14.38 -9.50
C GLU A 101 7.65 13.26 -8.69
N VAL A 102 7.44 13.48 -7.39
CA VAL A 102 6.73 12.53 -6.52
C VAL A 102 5.32 12.26 -7.01
N LYS A 103 4.57 13.30 -7.42
CA LYS A 103 3.24 13.11 -8.00
C LYS A 103 3.29 12.20 -9.22
N VAL A 104 4.20 12.46 -10.17
CA VAL A 104 4.34 11.63 -11.37
C VAL A 104 4.66 10.19 -11.00
N MET A 105 5.55 9.98 -10.05
CA MET A 105 5.91 8.64 -9.55
C MET A 105 4.71 7.92 -8.94
N VAL A 106 3.95 8.57 -8.06
CA VAL A 106 2.74 8.01 -7.42
C VAL A 106 1.67 7.68 -8.45
N TYR A 107 1.41 8.55 -9.43
CA TYR A 107 0.42 8.25 -10.46
C TYR A 107 0.85 7.10 -11.37
N LYS A 108 2.14 6.95 -11.65
CA LYS A 108 2.65 5.73 -12.33
C LYS A 108 2.35 4.48 -11.50
N GLU A 109 2.50 4.55 -10.19
CA GLU A 109 2.21 3.44 -9.28
C GLU A 109 0.73 3.07 -9.24
N LEU A 110 -0.14 4.07 -9.11
CA LEU A 110 -1.59 3.86 -9.13
C LEU A 110 -2.05 3.29 -10.48
N ASN A 111 -1.48 3.75 -11.58
CA ASN A 111 -1.77 3.19 -12.90
C ASN A 111 -1.35 1.71 -13.01
N ARG A 112 -0.22 1.29 -12.40
CA ARG A 112 0.14 -0.14 -12.30
C ARG A 112 -0.92 -0.93 -11.55
N ALA A 113 -1.37 -0.44 -10.39
CA ALA A 113 -2.42 -1.06 -9.60
C ALA A 113 -3.74 -1.17 -10.39
N GLU A 114 -4.12 -0.13 -11.11
CA GLU A 114 -5.31 -0.14 -11.97
C GLU A 114 -5.20 -1.18 -13.09
N MET A 115 -4.04 -1.27 -13.75
CA MET A 115 -3.80 -2.28 -14.79
C MET A 115 -3.88 -3.70 -14.23
N PHE A 116 -3.40 -3.93 -13.01
CA PHE A 116 -3.58 -5.19 -12.30
C PHE A 116 -5.05 -5.49 -12.02
N ILE A 117 -5.83 -4.55 -11.47
CA ILE A 117 -7.26 -4.73 -11.19
C ILE A 117 -8.04 -5.07 -12.47
N ARG A 118 -7.77 -4.36 -13.57
CA ARG A 118 -8.34 -4.67 -14.90
C ARG A 118 -7.88 -6.04 -15.41
N GLY A 119 -6.62 -6.40 -15.17
CA GLY A 119 -6.06 -7.73 -15.43
C GLY A 119 -6.83 -8.83 -14.69
N LEU A 120 -7.10 -8.61 -13.41
CA LEU A 120 -7.84 -9.52 -12.53
C LEU A 120 -9.28 -9.69 -13.03
N GLY A 121 -9.99 -8.60 -13.32
CA GLY A 121 -11.35 -8.67 -13.87
C GLY A 121 -11.39 -9.45 -15.21
N ARG A 122 -10.41 -9.22 -16.11
CA ARG A 122 -10.28 -9.99 -17.35
C ARG A 122 -9.98 -11.46 -17.12
N TRP A 123 -9.18 -11.79 -16.09
CA TRP A 123 -8.89 -13.17 -15.73
C TRP A 123 -10.17 -13.89 -15.33
N PHE A 124 -11.00 -13.31 -14.45
CA PHE A 124 -12.26 -13.92 -14.00
C PHE A 124 -13.37 -13.93 -15.06
N ASN A 125 -13.32 -13.02 -16.03
CA ASN A 125 -14.24 -13.07 -17.17
C ASN A 125 -13.90 -14.23 -18.15
N LYS A 126 -12.63 -14.65 -18.21
CA LYS A 126 -12.16 -15.70 -19.13
C LYS A 126 -12.05 -17.08 -18.48
N ASN A 127 -11.67 -17.12 -17.21
CA ASN A 127 -11.40 -18.34 -16.46
C ASN A 127 -12.50 -18.58 -15.44
N SER A 128 -12.54 -19.80 -14.90
CA SER A 128 -13.48 -20.22 -13.86
C SER A 128 -13.47 -19.31 -12.61
N SER A 129 -14.46 -19.50 -11.73
CA SER A 129 -14.77 -18.65 -10.57
C SER A 129 -13.68 -18.51 -9.49
N ARG A 130 -12.51 -19.17 -9.61
CA ARG A 130 -11.47 -19.17 -8.57
C ARG A 130 -10.07 -19.13 -9.17
N ILE A 131 -9.22 -18.23 -8.65
CA ILE A 131 -7.78 -18.16 -8.93
C ILE A 131 -7.00 -18.71 -7.74
N ASP A 132 -5.94 -19.48 -7.98
CA ASP A 132 -5.01 -19.92 -6.93
C ASP A 132 -4.05 -18.77 -6.51
N GLU A 133 -3.33 -18.98 -5.41
CA GLU A 133 -2.45 -17.95 -4.85
C GLU A 133 -1.27 -17.62 -5.76
N ASP A 134 -0.69 -18.64 -6.40
CA ASP A 134 0.51 -18.48 -7.21
C ASP A 134 0.17 -17.80 -8.53
N SER A 135 -0.95 -18.15 -9.15
CA SER A 135 -1.50 -17.44 -10.31
C SER A 135 -1.83 -15.98 -9.99
N LEU A 136 -2.36 -15.70 -8.80
CA LEU A 136 -2.64 -14.32 -8.39
C LEU A 136 -1.35 -13.52 -8.20
N LYS A 137 -0.32 -14.11 -7.58
CA LYS A 137 1.01 -13.51 -7.45
C LYS A 137 1.68 -13.27 -8.81
N GLN A 138 1.64 -14.25 -9.71
CA GLN A 138 2.15 -14.09 -11.07
C GLN A 138 1.44 -12.97 -11.82
N LEU A 139 0.12 -12.84 -11.63
CA LEU A 139 -0.64 -11.76 -12.21
C LEU A 139 -0.22 -10.39 -11.65
N ALA A 140 0.01 -10.26 -10.34
CA ALA A 140 0.52 -9.02 -9.73
C ALA A 140 1.92 -8.68 -10.24
N ASN A 141 2.82 -9.66 -10.27
CA ASN A 141 4.20 -9.51 -10.73
C ASN A 141 4.27 -9.05 -12.19
N LYS A 142 3.33 -9.49 -13.05
CA LYS A 142 3.23 -9.03 -14.45
C LYS A 142 3.07 -7.51 -14.58
N PHE A 143 2.49 -6.85 -13.58
CA PHE A 143 2.32 -5.40 -13.53
C PHE A 143 3.36 -4.71 -12.64
N GLY A 144 4.39 -5.44 -12.18
CA GLY A 144 5.43 -4.91 -11.30
C GLY A 144 4.91 -4.55 -9.92
N LEU A 145 3.99 -5.35 -9.39
CA LEU A 145 3.41 -5.23 -8.05
C LEU A 145 3.63 -6.53 -7.29
N SER A 146 3.64 -6.46 -5.96
CA SER A 146 3.67 -7.63 -5.09
C SER A 146 2.39 -7.71 -4.26
N LEU A 147 2.04 -8.90 -3.77
CA LEU A 147 0.90 -9.11 -2.89
C LEU A 147 1.39 -9.29 -1.45
N GLU A 148 0.64 -8.72 -0.52
CA GLU A 148 0.87 -8.97 0.89
C GLU A 148 0.60 -10.47 1.20
N PRO A 149 1.54 -11.17 1.87
CA PRO A 149 1.33 -12.55 2.27
C PRO A 149 0.15 -12.68 3.23
N ILE A 150 -0.73 -13.66 3.02
CA ILE A 150 -1.65 -14.06 4.11
C ILE A 150 -0.80 -14.68 5.20
N MET A 151 -0.61 -13.96 6.31
CA MET A 151 -0.15 -14.57 7.54
C MET A 151 -1.25 -15.54 8.01
N ASN A 152 -1.09 -16.82 7.69
CA ASN A 152 -1.94 -17.86 8.25
C ASN A 152 -1.76 -17.83 9.77
N MET A 153 -2.77 -17.33 10.50
CA MET A 153 -2.85 -17.41 11.97
C MET A 153 -3.02 -18.85 12.49
N LYS A 154 -2.38 -19.84 11.84
CA LYS A 154 -2.49 -21.27 12.19
C LYS A 154 -1.52 -21.73 13.29
N ASN A 155 -0.87 -20.82 14.02
CA ASN A 155 0.07 -21.17 15.09
C ASN A 155 -0.45 -20.96 16.53
N ASN A 156 -1.77 -20.84 16.75
CA ASN A 156 -2.33 -20.93 18.11
C ASN A 156 -2.75 -22.37 18.46
N LYS A 157 -1.77 -23.28 18.53
CA LYS A 157 -1.93 -24.63 19.10
C LYS A 157 -0.75 -25.04 20.00
N GLN A 158 -0.10 -24.08 20.66
CA GLN A 158 1.04 -24.35 21.56
C GLN A 158 1.05 -23.49 22.84
N PHE A 159 -0.12 -23.18 23.42
CA PHE A 159 -0.22 -22.57 24.75
C PHE A 159 -1.38 -23.15 25.59
N GLU A 160 -1.66 -24.45 25.47
CA GLU A 160 -2.61 -25.16 26.38
C GLU A 160 -1.99 -26.33 27.16
N GLU A 161 -0.68 -26.42 27.25
CA GLU A 161 -0.04 -27.22 28.29
C GLU A 161 1.01 -26.31 28.93
N HIS A 162 0.68 -25.73 30.09
CA HIS A 162 1.55 -25.52 31.26
C HIS A 162 0.83 -24.58 32.24
N GLY A 163 0.35 -25.15 33.35
CA GLY A 163 0.18 -24.42 34.60
C GLY A 163 -1.21 -23.85 34.86
N ILE A 164 -2.10 -24.67 35.40
CA ILE A 164 -3.17 -24.19 36.28
C ILE A 164 -2.49 -23.69 37.55
N GLY A 165 -2.18 -22.40 37.60
CA GLY A 165 -1.93 -21.67 38.84
C GLY A 165 -3.22 -20.97 39.22
N GLU A 166 -3.87 -21.43 40.28
CA GLU A 166 -4.91 -20.68 40.98
C GLU A 166 -4.39 -19.27 41.28
N VAL A 167 -5.01 -18.26 40.66
CA VAL A 167 -4.89 -16.87 41.10
C VAL A 167 -6.21 -16.53 41.77
N GLU A 168 -6.12 -16.45 43.10
CA GLU A 168 -7.09 -15.88 44.02
C GLU A 168 -7.47 -14.46 43.56
N ILE A 169 -8.66 -14.30 42.99
CA ILE A 169 -9.20 -13.00 42.62
C ILE A 169 -9.81 -12.39 43.88
N MET A 170 -9.08 -11.46 44.51
CA MET A 170 -9.63 -10.56 45.52
C MET A 170 -10.72 -9.69 44.88
N GLU A 171 -11.94 -9.93 45.32
CA GLU A 171 -13.15 -9.17 45.05
C GLU A 171 -13.06 -7.77 45.68
N THR A 172 -12.76 -6.75 44.87
CA THR A 172 -12.98 -5.34 45.26
C THR A 172 -14.35 -4.88 44.79
N ARG A 173 -15.29 -4.87 45.74
CA ARG A 173 -16.53 -4.08 45.70
C ARG A 173 -16.19 -2.60 45.79
N GLU A 174 -16.66 -1.81 44.84
CA GLU A 174 -17.02 -0.41 45.10
C GLU A 174 -18.38 -0.11 44.48
N GLU A 175 -19.30 0.24 45.38
CA GLU A 175 -20.69 0.60 45.14
C GLU A 175 -20.80 2.07 44.69
N VAL A 176 -21.71 2.28 43.73
CA VAL A 176 -22.76 3.32 43.73
C VAL A 176 -22.31 4.79 43.83
N ASN A 177 -22.61 5.55 42.78
CA ASN A 177 -23.55 6.67 42.90
C ASN A 177 -24.09 7.08 41.53
N ASN A 178 -25.38 6.83 41.34
CA ASN A 178 -26.19 7.26 40.23
C ASN A 178 -26.95 8.49 40.73
N ASP A 179 -26.56 9.69 40.31
CA ASP A 179 -27.32 10.89 40.65
C ASP A 179 -27.74 11.65 39.39
N MET A 180 -29.04 11.93 39.40
CA MET A 180 -29.80 12.65 38.38
C MET A 180 -29.32 14.10 38.31
N SER A 181 -29.24 14.65 37.11
CA SER A 181 -29.78 15.99 36.91
C SER A 181 -30.25 16.18 35.47
N GLN A 182 -31.54 16.43 35.39
CA GLN A 182 -32.22 17.01 34.24
C GLN A 182 -31.67 18.41 33.99
N GLU A 183 -31.39 18.76 32.74
CA GLU A 183 -31.30 20.17 32.37
C GLU A 183 -32.14 20.47 31.13
N LYS A 184 -32.91 21.54 31.31
CA LYS A 184 -34.10 21.94 30.56
C LYS A 184 -33.71 22.53 29.20
N ASN A 185 -34.46 22.13 28.18
CA ASN A 185 -34.64 22.93 26.97
C ASN A 185 -35.22 24.31 27.35
N MET A 186 -34.47 25.36 27.04
CA MET A 186 -34.97 26.74 27.04
C MET A 186 -35.08 27.22 25.59
N VAL A 187 -36.33 27.31 25.13
CA VAL A 187 -36.77 28.02 23.94
C VAL A 187 -36.99 29.49 24.32
N LEU A 188 -36.45 30.42 23.51
CA LEU A 188 -36.78 31.86 23.35
C LEU A 188 -35.58 32.44 22.57
N VAL A 189 -35.68 33.08 21.40
CA VAL A 189 -36.74 33.82 20.70
C VAL A 189 -36.51 33.64 19.20
#